data_AF-A0A845GFL4-F1
#
_entry.id   AF-A0A845GFL4-F1
#
_cell.length_a   1.000
_cell.length_b   1.000
_cell.length_c   1.000
_cell.angle_alpha   90.00
_cell.angle_beta   90.00
_cell.angle_gamma   90.00
#
_symmetry.space_group_name_H-M   'P 1'
#
loop_
_entity.id
_entity.type
_entity.pdbx_description
1 polymer ?
#
loop_
_entity_poly.entity_id
_entity_poly.type
_entity_poly.pdbx_seq_one_letter_code
_entity_poly.pdbx_strand_id
1 'polypeptide(L)'
;MVIPRTWLPCMASLLLLTACATDGDSVRVDKPQASTLERALADADTALASGQSDKAQGILKGAATNYPADKTPWLHMAQIKFDRASYGEAIMNALEALQRDPNDKIGNSIVAVSGLRLSTKALTDLSQQNNLNGSLRSEAQGLAKLLRNSLGEEVLVPTSNTGAHRSSTAAAGRKATVAPASPHAKSNSQSNSSDPFGGLK
;
A
#
# COMPACT_ATOMS: atom_id res chain seq x y z
N MET A 1 -56.36 43.60 6.44
CA MET A 1 -55.97 44.92 5.89
C MET A 1 -54.82 44.68 4.92
N VAL A 2 -55.03 44.98 3.65
CA VAL A 2 -54.16 44.66 2.51
C VAL A 2 -53.90 45.97 1.74
N ILE A 3 -52.77 46.02 1.01
CA ILE A 3 -52.40 46.92 -0.13
C ILE A 3 -51.65 48.23 0.27
N PRO A 4 -50.79 48.89 -0.56
CA PRO A 4 -49.94 48.55 -1.75
C PRO A 4 -48.43 48.92 -1.53
N ARG A 5 -47.40 48.42 -2.24
CA ARG A 5 -46.96 48.46 -3.67
C ARG A 5 -46.45 49.82 -4.20
N THR A 6 -45.27 49.77 -4.83
CA THR A 6 -44.58 50.72 -5.76
C THR A 6 -43.57 51.72 -5.12
N TRP A 7 -42.33 51.96 -5.59
CA TRP A 7 -41.74 51.89 -6.95
C TRP A 7 -40.21 51.61 -6.97
N LEU A 8 -39.79 51.05 -8.11
CA LEU A 8 -38.42 50.93 -8.65
C LEU A 8 -37.99 52.26 -9.31
N PRO A 9 -36.69 52.61 -9.30
CA PRO A 9 -35.98 52.88 -10.57
C PRO A 9 -34.61 52.19 -10.58
N CYS A 10 -34.30 51.35 -11.57
CA CYS A 10 -33.70 51.72 -12.86
C CYS A 10 -32.33 52.41 -12.72
N MET A 11 -31.24 51.62 -12.71
CA MET A 11 -29.91 52.06 -13.14
C MET A 11 -29.26 50.89 -13.90
N ALA A 12 -29.43 50.93 -15.22
CA ALA A 12 -28.63 50.20 -16.17
C ALA A 12 -27.38 51.02 -16.51
N SER A 13 -26.19 50.41 -16.49
CA SER A 13 -24.97 50.80 -17.25
C SER A 13 -23.88 49.74 -16.94
N LEU A 14 -23.70 48.74 -17.81
CA LEU A 14 -22.75 48.67 -18.93
C LEU A 14 -21.28 48.38 -18.54
N LEU A 15 -20.86 47.19 -19.00
CA LEU A 15 -19.52 46.68 -19.28
C LEU A 15 -18.41 47.72 -19.50
N LEU A 16 -17.28 47.55 -18.80
CA LEU A 16 -15.93 47.73 -19.36
C LEU A 16 -14.99 46.69 -18.70
N LEU A 17 -14.76 45.56 -19.39
CA LEU A 17 -13.58 44.73 -19.16
C LEU A 17 -12.36 45.46 -19.75
N THR A 18 -11.43 45.86 -18.91
CA THR A 18 -10.09 46.30 -19.32
C THR A 18 -9.08 45.23 -18.89
N ALA A 19 -8.88 44.25 -19.76
CA ALA A 19 -7.71 43.39 -19.73
C ALA A 19 -6.57 44.12 -20.45
N CYS A 20 -5.62 44.68 -19.71
CA CYS A 20 -4.35 45.09 -20.28
C CYS A 20 -3.41 43.88 -20.33
N ALA A 21 -3.12 43.47 -21.56
CA ALA A 21 -1.96 42.65 -21.88
C ALA A 21 -0.68 43.38 -21.45
N THR A 22 0.19 42.70 -20.72
CA THR A 22 1.61 43.00 -20.71
C THR A 22 2.35 41.69 -20.94
N ASP A 23 2.90 41.58 -22.13
CA ASP A 23 3.98 40.65 -22.44
C ASP A 23 5.19 41.04 -21.57
N GLY A 24 5.69 40.05 -20.85
CA GLY A 24 6.87 40.14 -20.01
C GLY A 24 7.57 38.80 -20.08
N ASP A 25 8.11 38.50 -21.26
CA ASP A 25 9.01 37.39 -21.51
C ASP A 25 10.17 37.45 -20.50
N SER A 26 10.04 36.63 -19.48
CA SER A 26 11.17 36.15 -18.68
C SER A 26 10.99 34.65 -18.56
N VAL A 27 11.12 33.98 -19.72
CA VAL A 27 11.51 32.57 -19.75
C VAL A 27 12.89 32.47 -19.13
N ARG A 28 12.91 32.41 -17.80
CA ARG A 28 13.98 31.79 -17.06
C ARG A 28 13.98 30.34 -17.53
N VAL A 29 15.07 29.94 -18.18
CA VAL A 29 15.38 28.53 -18.41
C VAL A 29 15.65 27.92 -17.04
N ASP A 30 14.58 27.61 -16.32
CA ASP A 30 14.64 26.74 -15.16
C ASP A 30 14.79 25.32 -15.72
N LYS A 31 15.95 24.72 -15.41
CA LYS A 31 16.22 23.27 -15.44
C LYS A 31 14.92 22.51 -15.17
N PRO A 32 14.57 21.43 -15.90
CA PRO A 32 13.26 20.79 -15.81
C PRO A 32 12.92 20.56 -14.34
N GLN A 33 12.09 21.43 -13.79
CA GLN A 33 11.64 21.29 -12.43
C GLN A 33 10.70 20.11 -12.50
N ALA A 34 11.15 18.96 -11.97
CA ALA A 34 10.25 17.90 -11.55
C ALA A 34 8.99 18.58 -10.98
N SER A 35 7.80 18.13 -11.39
CA SER A 35 6.56 18.78 -11.00
C SER A 35 6.59 19.06 -9.49
N THR A 36 6.09 20.20 -9.01
CA THR A 36 6.27 20.59 -7.59
C THR A 36 5.88 19.47 -6.60
N LEU A 37 4.94 18.60 -7.01
CA LEU A 37 4.64 17.34 -6.35
C LEU A 37 5.81 16.34 -6.31
N GLU A 38 6.42 15.98 -7.44
CA GLU A 38 7.61 15.11 -7.50
C GLU A 38 8.74 15.60 -6.61
N ARG A 39 8.97 16.93 -6.54
CA ARG A 39 9.94 17.51 -5.61
C ARG A 39 9.55 17.25 -4.16
N ALA A 40 8.29 17.47 -3.80
CA ALA A 40 7.80 17.20 -2.44
C ALA A 40 7.94 15.71 -2.07
N LEU A 41 7.69 14.79 -3.00
CA LEU A 41 7.89 13.36 -2.78
C LEU A 41 9.37 13.04 -2.54
N ALA A 42 10.26 13.57 -3.38
CA ALA A 42 11.71 13.37 -3.22
C ALA A 42 12.26 13.98 -1.92
N ASP A 43 11.75 15.14 -1.49
CA ASP A 43 12.12 15.77 -0.22
C ASP A 43 11.62 14.95 0.98
N ALA A 44 10.43 14.34 0.88
CA ALA A 44 9.91 13.44 1.89
C ALA A 44 10.78 12.17 2.00
N ASP A 45 11.16 11.56 0.87
CA ASP A 45 12.03 10.38 0.85
C ASP A 45 13.41 10.69 1.43
N THR A 46 13.97 11.86 1.11
CA THR A 46 15.24 12.34 1.67
C THR A 46 15.13 12.54 3.20
N ALA A 47 14.02 13.09 3.68
CA ALA A 47 13.77 13.25 5.10
C ALA A 47 13.65 11.89 5.81
N LEU A 48 12.97 10.90 5.22
CA LEU A 48 12.90 9.53 5.75
C LEU A 48 14.26 8.87 5.82
N ALA A 49 15.04 8.94 4.74
CA ALA A 49 16.39 8.38 4.67
C ALA A 49 17.32 9.00 5.74
N SER A 50 17.04 10.25 6.13
CA SER A 50 17.75 10.97 7.18
C SER A 50 17.19 10.74 8.60
N GLY A 51 16.24 9.81 8.77
CA GLY A 51 15.58 9.52 10.05
C GLY A 51 14.54 10.56 10.50
N GLN A 52 14.27 11.58 9.69
CA GLN A 52 13.34 12.68 10.00
C GLN A 52 11.90 12.30 9.62
N SER A 53 11.37 11.27 10.28
CA SER A 53 10.05 10.70 9.97
C SER A 53 8.91 11.72 10.04
N ASP A 54 8.89 12.56 11.07
CA ASP A 54 7.83 13.57 11.23
C ASP A 54 7.87 14.65 10.16
N LYS A 55 9.09 15.04 9.72
CA LYS A 55 9.28 15.98 8.63
C LYS A 55 8.75 15.40 7.31
N ALA A 56 9.10 14.16 7.01
CA ALA A 56 8.59 13.48 5.81
C ALA A 56 7.07 13.40 5.80
N GLN A 57 6.45 13.04 6.94
CA GLN A 57 5.00 13.02 7.09
C GLN A 57 4.38 14.42 6.90
N GLY A 58 5.01 15.47 7.41
CA GLY A 58 4.58 16.85 7.20
C GLY A 58 4.60 17.25 5.72
N ILE A 59 5.68 16.92 5.01
CA ILE A 59 5.82 17.20 3.58
C ILE A 59 4.73 16.47 2.79
N LEU A 60 4.51 15.17 3.05
CA LEU A 60 3.51 14.37 2.34
C LEU A 60 2.08 14.83 2.60
N LYS A 61 1.75 15.24 3.84
CA LYS A 61 0.44 15.84 4.16
C LYS A 61 0.24 17.17 3.44
N GLY A 62 1.29 18.00 3.36
CA GLY A 62 1.27 19.23 2.57
C GLY A 62 1.02 18.94 1.09
N ALA A 63 1.73 17.95 0.52
CA ALA A 63 1.53 17.51 -0.85
C ALA A 63 0.09 17.00 -1.08
N ALA A 64 -0.43 16.14 -0.20
CA ALA A 64 -1.81 15.65 -0.27
C ALA A 64 -2.87 16.77 -0.22
N THR A 65 -2.59 17.84 0.54
CA THR A 65 -3.47 19.01 0.64
C THR A 65 -3.42 19.87 -0.62
N ASN A 66 -2.23 20.07 -1.19
CA ASN A 66 -2.02 20.87 -2.39
C ASN A 66 -2.46 20.13 -3.67
N TYR A 67 -2.46 18.80 -3.64
CA TYR A 67 -2.82 17.92 -4.76
C TYR A 67 -3.91 16.93 -4.35
N PRO A 68 -5.14 17.40 -4.03
CA PRO A 68 -6.17 16.59 -3.40
C PRO A 68 -6.72 15.47 -4.29
N ALA A 69 -6.57 15.56 -5.61
CA ALA A 69 -6.95 14.50 -6.55
C ALA A 69 -5.86 13.45 -6.78
N ASP A 70 -4.61 13.74 -6.37
CA ASP A 70 -3.49 12.85 -6.60
C ASP A 70 -3.39 11.78 -5.51
N LYS A 71 -3.31 10.51 -5.90
CA LYS A 71 -3.19 9.37 -4.99
C LYS A 71 -1.78 9.19 -4.42
N THR A 72 -0.77 9.73 -5.07
CA THR A 72 0.65 9.44 -4.82
C THR A 72 1.10 9.81 -3.41
N PRO A 73 0.77 11.00 -2.86
CA PRO A 73 1.10 11.34 -1.48
C PRO A 73 0.49 10.37 -0.45
N TRP A 74 -0.73 9.90 -0.71
CA TRP A 74 -1.42 8.96 0.16
C TRP A 74 -0.78 7.57 0.11
N LEU A 75 -0.39 7.10 -1.07
CA LEU A 75 0.36 5.85 -1.23
C LEU A 75 1.72 5.91 -0.53
N HIS A 76 2.46 7.01 -0.66
CA HIS A 76 3.73 7.20 0.09
C HIS A 76 3.50 7.18 1.60
N MET A 77 2.49 7.90 2.11
CA MET A 77 2.15 7.84 3.54
C MET A 77 1.77 6.43 3.97
N ALA A 78 0.94 5.73 3.19
CA ALA A 78 0.52 4.36 3.48
C ALA A 78 1.71 3.39 3.54
N GLN A 79 2.65 3.49 2.60
CA GLN A 79 3.87 2.69 2.57
C GLN A 79 4.72 2.91 3.82
N ILE A 80 4.98 4.17 4.19
CA ILE A 80 5.75 4.50 5.39
C ILE A 80 5.10 3.90 6.65
N LYS A 81 3.76 3.97 6.76
CA LYS A 81 3.02 3.38 7.87
C LYS A 81 3.06 1.85 7.84
N PHE A 82 3.04 1.25 6.65
CA PHE A 82 3.16 -0.19 6.46
C PHE A 82 4.53 -0.70 6.94
N ASP A 83 5.61 -0.06 6.50
CA ASP A 83 6.99 -0.48 6.78
C ASP A 83 7.34 -0.41 8.26
N ARG A 84 6.75 0.56 8.98
CA ARG A 84 6.88 0.69 10.43
C ARG A 84 5.89 -0.17 11.23
N ALA A 85 5.22 -1.11 10.59
CA ALA A 85 4.18 -1.98 11.17
C ALA A 85 3.00 -1.24 11.84
N SER A 86 2.74 0.01 11.45
CA SER A 86 1.56 0.78 11.87
C SER A 86 0.38 0.47 10.95
N TYR A 87 -0.06 -0.79 10.95
CA TYR A 87 -1.02 -1.31 9.97
C TYR A 87 -2.36 -0.59 9.94
N GLY A 88 -2.87 -0.09 11.08
CA GLY A 88 -4.12 0.69 11.11
C GLY A 88 -4.00 2.00 10.34
N GLU A 89 -2.93 2.76 10.56
CA GLU A 89 -2.69 4.01 9.82
C GLU A 89 -2.34 3.75 8.35
N ALA A 90 -1.67 2.63 8.05
CA ALA A 90 -1.39 2.21 6.67
C ALA A 90 -2.70 2.00 5.89
N ILE A 91 -3.67 1.29 6.50
CA ILE A 91 -5.00 1.08 5.92
C ILE A 91 -5.70 2.42 5.67
N MET A 92 -5.71 3.33 6.65
CA MET A 92 -6.38 4.62 6.49
C MET A 92 -5.82 5.43 5.31
N ASN A 93 -4.49 5.53 5.19
CA ASN A 93 -3.87 6.26 4.07
C ASN A 93 -4.05 5.54 2.73
N ALA A 94 -4.03 4.21 2.72
CA ALA A 94 -4.28 3.44 1.50
C ALA A 94 -5.74 3.61 1.02
N LEU A 95 -6.72 3.69 1.93
CA LEU A 95 -8.11 3.97 1.58
C LEU A 95 -8.30 5.36 0.99
N GLU A 96 -7.56 6.37 1.47
CA GLU A 96 -7.53 7.70 0.83
C GLU A 96 -6.98 7.63 -0.60
N ALA A 97 -5.94 6.84 -0.84
CA ALA A 97 -5.44 6.60 -2.20
C ALA A 97 -6.51 5.91 -3.07
N LEU A 98 -7.20 4.90 -2.53
CA LEU A 98 -8.25 4.15 -3.24
C LEU A 98 -9.51 4.97 -3.50
N GLN A 99 -9.78 6.00 -2.69
CA GLN A 99 -10.87 6.95 -3.00
C GLN A 99 -10.59 7.73 -4.30
N ARG A 100 -9.31 7.93 -4.64
CA ARG A 100 -8.86 8.64 -5.84
C ARG A 100 -8.68 7.69 -7.02
N ASP A 101 -8.16 6.49 -6.77
CA ASP A 101 -8.06 5.42 -7.75
C ASP A 101 -8.47 4.06 -7.13
N PRO A 102 -9.73 3.64 -7.29
CA PRO A 102 -10.23 2.38 -6.73
C PRO A 102 -9.51 1.14 -7.25
N ASN A 103 -8.83 1.23 -8.41
CA ASN A 103 -8.14 0.12 -9.05
C ASN A 103 -6.64 0.10 -8.72
N ASP A 104 -6.17 0.97 -7.83
CA ASP A 104 -4.76 1.03 -7.46
C ASP A 104 -4.32 -0.27 -6.77
N LYS A 105 -3.38 -0.98 -7.40
CA LYS A 105 -2.90 -2.28 -6.91
C LYS A 105 -2.11 -2.16 -5.62
N ILE A 106 -1.35 -1.08 -5.45
CA ILE A 106 -0.52 -0.87 -4.26
C ILE A 106 -1.42 -0.60 -3.05
N GLY A 107 -2.37 0.33 -3.18
CA GLY A 107 -3.37 0.64 -2.16
C GLY A 107 -4.16 -0.59 -1.73
N ASN A 108 -4.68 -1.36 -2.69
CA ASN A 108 -5.38 -2.61 -2.40
C ASN A 108 -4.49 -3.64 -1.67
N SER A 109 -3.23 -3.77 -2.08
CA SER A 109 -2.27 -4.68 -1.45
C SER A 109 -1.92 -4.26 -0.01
N ILE A 110 -1.72 -2.95 0.22
CA ILE A 110 -1.48 -2.41 1.57
C ILE A 110 -2.69 -2.69 2.47
N VAL A 111 -3.92 -2.43 2.01
CA VAL A 111 -5.13 -2.72 2.79
C VAL A 111 -5.22 -4.20 3.14
N ALA A 112 -5.07 -5.09 2.14
CA ALA A 112 -5.20 -6.52 2.33
C ALA A 112 -4.15 -7.08 3.31
N VAL A 113 -2.88 -6.76 3.09
CA VAL A 113 -1.78 -7.30 3.91
C VAL A 113 -1.77 -6.67 5.31
N SER A 114 -2.01 -5.36 5.43
CA SER A 114 -2.12 -4.69 6.73
C SER A 114 -3.28 -5.23 7.54
N GLY A 115 -4.45 -5.41 6.91
CA GLY A 115 -5.64 -5.96 7.53
C GLY A 115 -5.39 -7.35 8.09
N LEU A 116 -4.79 -8.24 7.29
CA LEU A 116 -4.44 -9.58 7.74
C LEU A 116 -3.47 -9.57 8.92
N ARG A 117 -2.37 -8.80 8.85
CA ARG A 117 -1.39 -8.72 9.94
C ARG A 117 -1.99 -8.14 11.23
N LEU A 118 -2.84 -7.12 11.10
CA LEU A 118 -3.55 -6.52 12.22
C LEU A 118 -4.52 -7.52 12.87
N SER A 119 -5.31 -8.24 12.07
CA SER A 119 -6.22 -9.28 12.56
C SER A 119 -5.46 -10.43 13.23
N THR A 120 -4.36 -10.90 12.66
CA THR A 120 -3.51 -11.95 13.28
C THR A 120 -2.94 -11.50 14.61
N LYS A 121 -2.50 -10.25 14.73
CA LYS A 121 -2.04 -9.68 16.01
C LYS A 121 -3.17 -9.68 17.04
N ALA A 122 -4.35 -9.19 16.69
CA ALA A 122 -5.50 -9.15 17.59
C ALA A 122 -5.92 -10.56 18.06
N LEU A 123 -5.94 -11.54 17.16
CA LEU A 123 -6.20 -12.93 17.53
C LEU A 123 -5.13 -13.50 18.47
N THR A 124 -3.85 -13.18 18.23
CA THR A 124 -2.77 -13.60 19.12
C THR A 124 -2.95 -13.00 20.51
N ASP A 125 -3.24 -11.71 20.60
CA ASP A 125 -3.44 -10.99 21.86
C ASP A 125 -4.65 -11.58 22.63
N LEU A 126 -5.75 -11.91 21.94
CA LEU A 126 -6.92 -12.58 22.52
C LEU A 126 -6.61 -13.99 23.02
N SER A 127 -5.79 -14.75 22.28
CA SER A 127 -5.36 -16.08 22.68
C SER A 127 -4.53 -16.03 23.96
N GLN A 128 -3.62 -15.06 24.08
CA GLN A 128 -2.80 -14.85 25.27
C GLN A 128 -3.64 -14.47 26.49
N GLN A 129 -4.74 -13.74 26.27
CA GLN A 129 -5.67 -13.34 27.33
C GLN A 129 -6.69 -14.44 27.69
N ASN A 130 -6.60 -15.64 27.10
CA ASN A 130 -7.62 -16.71 27.24
C ASN A 130 -9.04 -16.29 26.80
N ASN A 131 -9.14 -15.23 25.98
CA ASN A 131 -10.39 -14.64 25.50
C ASN A 131 -10.79 -15.13 24.10
N LEU A 132 -10.05 -16.09 23.54
CA LEU A 132 -10.37 -16.72 22.27
C LEU A 132 -11.23 -17.96 22.50
N ASN A 133 -12.53 -17.75 22.68
CA ASN A 133 -13.50 -18.81 23.01
C ASN A 133 -14.73 -18.78 22.09
N GLY A 134 -15.57 -19.82 22.20
CA GLY A 134 -16.90 -19.89 21.60
C GLY A 134 -16.95 -19.46 20.13
N SER A 135 -17.84 -18.50 19.86
CA SER A 135 -18.13 -17.95 18.53
C SER A 135 -16.93 -17.26 17.88
N LEU A 136 -16.05 -16.61 18.65
CA LEU A 136 -14.91 -15.88 18.10
C LEU A 136 -13.85 -16.83 17.52
N ARG A 137 -13.66 -17.99 18.16
CA ARG A 137 -12.78 -19.04 17.62
C ARG A 137 -13.35 -19.61 16.32
N SER A 138 -14.64 -19.91 16.26
CA SER A 138 -15.26 -20.46 15.03
C SER A 138 -15.26 -19.45 13.88
N GLU A 139 -15.50 -18.16 14.16
CA GLU A 139 -15.46 -17.08 13.16
C GLU A 139 -14.05 -16.95 12.56
N ALA A 140 -13.02 -16.89 13.41
CA ALA A 140 -11.62 -16.81 12.98
C ALA A 140 -11.22 -18.02 12.11
N GLN A 141 -11.67 -19.22 12.47
CA GLN A 141 -11.46 -20.43 11.66
C GLN A 141 -12.17 -20.34 10.30
N GLY A 142 -13.39 -19.81 10.26
CA GLY A 142 -14.14 -19.58 9.03
C GLY A 142 -13.41 -18.62 8.08
N LEU A 143 -12.93 -17.50 8.61
CA LEU A 143 -12.15 -16.51 7.85
C LEU A 143 -10.84 -17.11 7.33
N ALA A 144 -10.12 -17.87 8.16
CA ALA A 144 -8.88 -18.54 7.74
C ALA A 144 -9.14 -19.55 6.61
N LYS A 145 -10.24 -20.31 6.68
CA LYS A 145 -10.64 -21.23 5.61
C LYS A 145 -10.98 -20.50 4.31
N LEU A 146 -11.72 -19.38 4.40
CA LEU A 146 -12.05 -18.55 3.24
C LEU A 146 -10.79 -17.99 2.58
N LEU A 147 -9.86 -17.45 3.36
CA LEU A 147 -8.59 -16.91 2.85
C LEU A 147 -7.82 -17.98 2.09
N ARG A 148 -7.69 -19.16 2.68
CA ARG A 148 -6.99 -20.29 2.07
C ARG A 148 -7.63 -20.80 0.78
N ASN A 149 -8.97 -20.89 0.75
CA ASN A 149 -9.71 -21.23 -0.46
C ASN A 149 -9.50 -20.19 -1.57
N SER A 150 -9.48 -18.90 -1.22
CA SER A 150 -9.23 -17.79 -2.15
C SER A 150 -7.83 -17.85 -2.76
N LEU A 151 -6.84 -18.34 -2.00
CA LEU A 151 -5.47 -18.55 -2.45
C LEU A 151 -5.29 -19.82 -3.30
N GLY A 152 -6.34 -20.63 -3.47
CA GLY A 152 -6.27 -21.90 -4.22
C GLY A 152 -5.51 -23.02 -3.49
N GLU A 153 -5.23 -22.86 -2.19
CA GLU A 153 -4.54 -23.87 -1.39
C GLU A 153 -5.53 -24.85 -0.75
N GLU A 154 -5.93 -25.89 -1.48
CA GLU A 154 -6.98 -26.84 -1.03
C GLU A 154 -6.55 -27.86 0.05
N VAL A 155 -5.26 -27.99 0.41
CA VAL A 155 -4.81 -28.92 1.48
C VAL A 155 -4.26 -28.23 2.76
N LEU A 156 -4.82 -28.58 3.92
CA LEU A 156 -4.80 -27.78 5.17
C LEU A 156 -3.57 -28.09 6.03
N VAL A 157 -3.11 -29.34 5.95
CA VAL A 157 -1.91 -29.95 6.50
C VAL A 157 -1.90 -31.29 5.76
N PRO A 158 -0.77 -31.85 5.28
CA PRO A 158 -0.76 -33.28 5.00
C PRO A 158 -1.14 -33.94 6.32
N THR A 159 -2.34 -34.51 6.43
CA THR A 159 -2.60 -35.50 7.46
C THR A 159 -1.51 -36.54 7.23
N SER A 160 -0.53 -36.61 8.14
CA SER A 160 0.38 -37.73 8.22
C SER A 160 -0.51 -38.93 8.50
N ASN A 161 -1.00 -39.54 7.42
CA ASN A 161 -1.81 -40.72 7.47
C ASN A 161 -0.88 -41.81 8.00
N THR A 162 -0.97 -42.07 9.30
CA THR A 162 -0.38 -43.23 9.95
C THR A 162 -1.01 -44.46 9.28
N GLY A 163 -0.29 -45.09 8.36
CA GLY A 163 -0.83 -46.25 7.64
C GLY A 163 0.03 -46.74 6.48
N ALA A 164 1.04 -47.55 6.82
CA ALA A 164 1.58 -48.65 6.01
C ALA A 164 1.94 -48.40 4.53
N HIS A 165 3.23 -48.28 4.27
CA HIS A 165 3.88 -49.27 3.39
C HIS A 165 5.35 -49.47 3.79
N ARG A 166 5.58 -50.44 4.68
CA ARG A 166 6.86 -51.14 4.69
C ARG A 166 6.88 -52.01 3.44
N SER A 167 7.57 -51.54 2.40
CA SER A 167 8.13 -52.44 1.40
C SER A 167 9.64 -52.39 1.52
N SER A 168 10.13 -53.29 2.37
CA SER A 168 11.50 -53.77 2.31
C SER A 168 11.76 -54.36 0.93
N THR A 169 12.68 -53.76 0.17
CA THR A 169 13.51 -54.52 -0.78
C THR A 169 14.96 -54.14 -0.53
N ALA A 170 15.59 -54.93 0.34
CA ALA A 170 17.03 -55.05 0.37
C ALA A 170 17.46 -55.84 -0.87
N ALA A 171 18.24 -55.23 -1.76
CA ALA A 171 19.08 -55.94 -2.70
C ALA A 171 20.40 -55.17 -2.85
N ALA A 172 21.46 -55.79 -2.32
CA ALA A 172 22.83 -55.32 -2.42
C ALA A 172 23.36 -55.44 -3.86
N GLY A 173 24.15 -54.47 -4.32
CA GLY A 173 24.71 -54.51 -5.68
C GLY A 173 25.71 -53.40 -6.03
N ARG A 174 26.86 -53.41 -5.35
CA ARG A 174 28.23 -53.09 -5.84
C ARG A 174 28.52 -51.89 -6.78
N LYS A 175 29.56 -51.16 -6.31
CA LYS A 175 30.71 -50.52 -6.99
C LYS A 175 30.61 -49.08 -7.49
N ALA A 176 31.56 -48.30 -6.97
CA ALA A 176 31.92 -46.94 -7.27
C ALA A 176 32.58 -46.76 -8.64
N THR A 177 32.44 -45.56 -9.21
CA THR A 177 33.55 -44.84 -9.86
C THR A 177 33.30 -43.34 -9.82
N VAL A 178 34.37 -42.58 -9.59
CA VAL A 178 34.47 -41.14 -9.34
C VAL A 178 34.87 -40.42 -10.64
N ALA A 179 34.45 -39.14 -10.80
CA ALA A 179 35.19 -37.96 -11.35
C ALA A 179 34.28 -37.02 -12.20
N PRO A 180 34.66 -35.75 -12.51
CA PRO A 180 34.37 -34.60 -11.65
C PRO A 180 33.70 -33.38 -12.36
N ALA A 181 33.36 -32.41 -11.51
CA ALA A 181 32.83 -31.05 -11.68
C ALA A 181 32.88 -30.30 -13.04
N SER A 182 31.85 -29.48 -13.27
CA SER A 182 32.01 -28.06 -13.60
C SER A 182 30.84 -27.21 -13.07
N PRO A 183 31.11 -25.98 -12.59
CA PRO A 183 30.14 -25.14 -11.89
C PRO A 183 29.44 -24.20 -12.86
N HIS A 184 28.17 -23.85 -12.63
CA HIS A 184 27.67 -22.51 -12.96
C HIS A 184 26.56 -22.13 -11.99
N ALA A 185 26.94 -21.24 -11.07
CA ALA A 185 26.05 -20.45 -10.27
C ALA A 185 25.25 -19.51 -11.18
N LYS A 186 23.93 -19.51 -11.01
CA LYS A 186 23.15 -18.28 -11.16
C LYS A 186 22.51 -18.02 -9.80
N SER A 187 23.31 -17.41 -8.94
CA SER A 187 22.82 -16.60 -7.83
C SER A 187 22.01 -15.49 -8.47
N ASN A 188 20.70 -15.64 -8.52
CA ASN A 188 19.83 -14.51 -8.77
C ASN A 188 19.88 -13.71 -7.47
N SER A 189 20.78 -12.72 -7.43
CA SER A 189 20.87 -11.75 -6.35
C SER A 189 19.54 -11.05 -6.22
N GLN A 190 18.73 -11.61 -5.33
CA GLN A 190 17.55 -11.01 -4.74
C GLN A 190 18.05 -9.73 -4.08
N SER A 191 17.93 -8.62 -4.80
CA SER A 191 18.05 -7.30 -4.22
C SER A 191 17.05 -7.24 -3.07
N ASN A 192 17.57 -7.21 -1.84
CA ASN A 192 16.82 -6.87 -0.62
C ASN A 192 16.37 -5.41 -0.70
N SER A 193 15.55 -5.10 -1.68
CA SER A 193 14.66 -3.96 -1.62
C SER A 193 13.62 -4.34 -0.58
N SER A 194 13.62 -3.65 0.55
CA SER A 194 12.62 -3.78 1.61
C SER A 194 11.21 -3.36 1.17
N ASP A 195 11.00 -3.10 -0.12
CA ASP A 195 9.71 -2.82 -0.73
C ASP A 195 9.01 -4.14 -1.13
N PRO A 196 8.03 -4.62 -0.34
CA PRO A 196 7.27 -5.83 -0.64
C PRO A 196 6.35 -5.68 -1.86
N PHE A 197 6.24 -4.48 -2.46
CA PHE A 197 5.35 -4.17 -3.56
C PHE A 197 6.09 -3.78 -4.85
N GLY A 198 7.42 -3.86 -4.92
CA GLY A 198 8.21 -3.44 -6.09
C GLY A 198 7.91 -4.19 -7.40
N GLY A 199 7.15 -5.30 -7.34
CA GLY A 199 6.64 -6.03 -8.50
C GLY A 199 5.32 -5.50 -9.09
N LEU A 200 4.70 -4.48 -8.48
CA LEU A 200 3.36 -3.98 -8.85
C LEU A 200 3.36 -2.68 -9.67
N LYS A 201 4.54 -2.17 -10.01
CA LYS A 201 4.76 -0.95 -10.81
C LYS A 201 4.34 -1.10 -12.28
#